data_AF-A0A6J1GKE6-F1
#
_entry.id   AF-A0A6J1GKE6-F1
#
_cell.length_a   1.000
_cell.length_b   1.000
_cell.length_c   1.000
_cell.angle_alpha   90.00
_cell.angle_beta   90.00
_cell.angle_gamma   90.00
#
_symmetry.space_group_name_H-M   'P 1'
#
loop_
_entity.id
_entity.type
_entity.pdbx_description
1 polymer ?
#
loop_
_entity_poly.entity_id
_entity_poly.type
_entity_poly.pdbx_seq_one_letter_code
_entity_poly.pdbx_strand_id
1 'polypeptide(L)'
;MLLTGLNTQHKTLAIYIFMRAAVLAARCGIKSKRFGHICKPLTWSYGDIFLMCLSSSQILSAYVLKQDSLPPSFSSFLNIHGGKDTVILEGLKSFVSGMPSSNKFKAIEKYYRAMGADVKLDLQMKTPCTIIHGNQSCGGHVLNFLIQGYKRALPVYLPVYLVPALIVHREGLMNRPYEILARGLLGTARSSLFLSVYCSSAWMWTCLTARTFKKINIPLVALATFLAGLALAIEKKSRRIEISLYCLARGIESFFSCMTDLGYLPQSLNFKRADVIIFSISTAIIMHCYAQEREVFRSKYLNVLDWVFGVPPPPPCDETPSCKNCKQH
;
A
#
# COMPACT_ATOMS: atom_id res chain seq x y z
N MET A 1 -15.46 24.85 6.24
CA MET A 1 -14.22 24.48 5.51
C MET A 1 -13.01 25.39 5.87
N LEU A 2 -12.95 25.93 7.10
CA LEU A 2 -11.85 26.79 7.59
C LEU A 2 -10.84 26.06 8.50
N LEU A 3 -11.05 24.76 8.76
CA LEU A 3 -10.27 24.01 9.77
C LEU A 3 -9.00 23.34 9.21
N THR A 4 -8.82 23.28 7.89
CA THR A 4 -7.54 22.91 7.26
C THR A 4 -7.04 24.14 6.52
N GLY A 5 -5.95 24.74 6.99
CA GLY A 5 -5.42 25.99 6.48
C GLY A 5 -5.28 26.02 4.96
N LEU A 6 -5.35 27.21 4.37
CA LEU A 6 -5.34 27.43 2.92
C LEU A 6 -4.11 26.81 2.21
N ASN A 7 -3.02 26.54 2.94
CA ASN A 7 -1.74 26.09 2.42
C ASN A 7 -1.48 24.57 2.50
N THR A 8 -2.30 23.78 3.19
CA THR A 8 -2.06 22.33 3.34
C THR A 8 -3.02 21.50 2.50
N GLN A 9 -2.50 20.82 1.49
CA GLN A 9 -3.26 19.87 0.66
C GLN A 9 -3.26 18.47 1.28
N HIS A 10 -4.42 17.82 1.36
CA HIS A 10 -4.57 16.48 1.94
C HIS A 10 -4.90 15.43 0.86
N LYS A 11 -4.12 15.43 -0.24
CA LYS A 11 -4.35 14.59 -1.43
C LYS A 11 -4.46 13.10 -1.11
N THR A 12 -3.54 12.55 -0.32
CA THR A 12 -3.59 11.13 0.07
C THR A 12 -4.90 10.76 0.77
N LEU A 13 -5.34 11.57 1.73
CA LEU A 13 -6.55 11.29 2.50
C LEU A 13 -7.78 11.33 1.58
N ALA A 14 -7.86 12.34 0.72
CA ALA A 14 -8.95 12.45 -0.25
C ALA A 14 -8.99 11.24 -1.20
N ILE A 15 -7.85 10.84 -1.78
CA ILE A 15 -7.76 9.67 -2.66
C ILE A 15 -8.13 8.39 -1.89
N TYR A 16 -7.67 8.23 -0.64
CA TYR A 16 -8.00 7.07 0.16
C TYR A 16 -9.51 6.97 0.48
N ILE A 17 -10.14 8.10 0.83
CA ILE A 17 -11.60 8.15 1.06
C ILE A 17 -12.35 7.87 -0.25
N PHE A 18 -11.85 8.38 -1.38
CA PHE A 18 -12.39 8.07 -2.70
C PHE A 18 -12.31 6.58 -3.03
N MET A 19 -11.18 5.92 -2.76
CA MET A 19 -11.05 4.47 -2.94
C MET A 19 -12.02 3.69 -2.05
N ARG A 20 -12.25 4.14 -0.81
CA ARG A 20 -13.27 3.55 0.08
C ARG A 20 -14.68 3.74 -0.46
N ALA A 21 -14.99 4.94 -0.94
CA ALA A 21 -16.27 5.26 -1.57
C ALA A 21 -16.51 4.41 -2.83
N ALA A 22 -15.50 4.23 -3.67
CA ALA A 22 -15.56 3.40 -4.87
C ALA A 22 -15.81 1.91 -4.55
N VAL A 23 -15.15 1.37 -3.51
CA VAL A 23 -15.40 -0.02 -3.06
C VAL A 23 -16.81 -0.18 -2.51
N LEU A 24 -17.32 0.81 -1.78
CA LEU A 24 -18.69 0.82 -1.29
C LEU A 24 -19.70 0.89 -2.45
N ALA A 25 -19.49 1.81 -3.39
CA ALA A 25 -20.31 1.94 -4.59
C ALA A 25 -20.31 0.66 -5.42
N ALA A 26 -19.16 -0.01 -5.57
CA ALA A 26 -19.08 -1.30 -6.24
C ALA A 26 -19.95 -2.37 -5.55
N ARG A 27 -19.95 -2.41 -4.21
CA ARG A 27 -20.80 -3.34 -3.44
C ARG A 27 -22.29 -3.04 -3.60
N CYS A 28 -22.69 -1.78 -3.58
CA CYS A 28 -24.07 -1.39 -3.89
C CYS A 28 -24.43 -1.74 -5.34
N GLY A 29 -23.52 -1.50 -6.29
CA GLY A 29 -23.68 -1.81 -7.71
C GLY A 29 -23.84 -3.31 -7.99
N ILE A 30 -23.15 -4.19 -7.26
CA ILE A 30 -23.33 -5.64 -7.34
C ILE A 30 -24.76 -6.07 -6.98
N LYS A 31 -25.40 -5.42 -6.01
CA LYS A 31 -26.80 -5.69 -5.64
C LYS A 31 -27.80 -5.11 -6.66
N SER A 32 -27.39 -4.13 -7.47
CA SER A 32 -28.25 -3.49 -8.46
C SER A 32 -28.49 -4.37 -9.69
N LYS A 33 -29.74 -4.43 -10.17
CA LYS A 33 -30.11 -5.16 -11.40
C LYS A 33 -29.44 -4.58 -12.66
N ARG A 34 -29.21 -3.26 -12.69
CA ARG A 34 -28.67 -2.56 -13.86
C ARG A 34 -27.15 -2.68 -13.96
N PHE A 35 -26.46 -2.63 -12.83
CA PHE A 35 -24.99 -2.60 -12.76
C PHE A 35 -24.36 -3.90 -12.26
N GLY A 36 -25.15 -4.86 -11.79
CA GLY A 36 -24.67 -6.11 -11.21
C GLY A 36 -23.73 -6.89 -12.12
N HIS A 37 -24.02 -6.98 -13.42
CA HIS A 37 -23.15 -7.65 -14.39
C HIS A 37 -21.79 -6.96 -14.58
N ILE A 38 -21.76 -5.62 -14.57
CA ILE A 38 -20.54 -4.82 -14.74
C ILE A 38 -19.69 -4.87 -13.46
N CYS A 39 -20.32 -4.89 -12.29
CA CYS A 39 -19.63 -4.90 -11.01
C CYS A 39 -19.24 -6.30 -10.52
N LYS A 40 -19.75 -7.38 -11.12
CA LYS A 40 -19.45 -8.78 -10.73
C LYS A 40 -17.96 -9.12 -10.77
N PRO A 41 -17.14 -8.68 -11.76
CA PRO A 41 -15.69 -8.91 -11.72
C PRO A 41 -14.99 -8.30 -10.49
N LEU A 42 -15.56 -7.27 -9.87
CA LEU A 42 -15.00 -6.65 -8.66
C LEU A 42 -15.18 -7.51 -7.40
N THR A 43 -15.99 -8.59 -7.45
CA THR A 43 -16.09 -9.57 -6.35
C THR A 43 -14.98 -10.61 -6.37
N TRP A 44 -13.93 -10.42 -7.18
CA TRP A 44 -12.85 -11.40 -7.28
C TRP A 44 -12.21 -11.67 -5.91
N SER A 45 -12.16 -12.95 -5.52
CA SER A 45 -11.70 -13.41 -4.21
C SER A 45 -10.28 -12.95 -3.85
N TYR A 46 -9.44 -12.68 -4.84
CA TYR A 46 -8.05 -12.24 -4.68
C TYR A 46 -7.81 -10.80 -5.14
N GLY A 47 -8.87 -10.00 -5.34
CA GLY A 47 -8.76 -8.61 -5.76
C GLY A 47 -7.91 -7.76 -4.80
N ASP A 48 -7.94 -8.05 -3.49
CA ASP A 48 -7.09 -7.41 -2.49
C ASP A 48 -5.59 -7.64 -2.74
N ILE A 49 -5.20 -8.86 -3.08
CA ILE A 49 -3.80 -9.20 -3.42
C ILE A 49 -3.41 -8.53 -4.73
N PHE A 50 -4.26 -8.60 -5.76
CA PHE A 50 -3.97 -7.96 -7.04
C PHE A 50 -3.80 -6.44 -6.92
N LEU A 51 -4.68 -5.77 -6.17
CA LEU A 51 -4.55 -4.34 -5.88
C LEU A 51 -3.23 -4.05 -5.16
N MET A 52 -2.82 -4.90 -4.23
CA MET A 52 -1.51 -4.76 -3.58
C MET A 52 -0.36 -4.93 -4.56
N CYS A 53 -0.40 -5.93 -5.45
CA CYS A 53 0.62 -6.13 -6.47
C CYS A 53 0.73 -4.90 -7.38
N LEU A 54 -0.40 -4.39 -7.86
CA LEU A 54 -0.45 -3.18 -8.69
C LEU A 54 0.13 -1.96 -7.94
N SER A 55 -0.28 -1.78 -6.68
CA SER A 55 0.24 -0.70 -5.84
C SER A 55 1.74 -0.82 -5.59
N SER A 56 2.22 -2.04 -5.38
CA SER A 56 3.64 -2.34 -5.11
C SER A 56 4.52 -2.07 -6.31
N SER A 57 4.03 -2.40 -7.52
CA SER A 57 4.70 -2.06 -8.77
C SER A 57 5.01 -0.57 -8.85
N GLN A 58 4.01 0.28 -8.56
CA GLN A 58 4.20 1.74 -8.59
C GLN A 58 5.04 2.25 -7.41
N ILE A 59 4.69 1.88 -6.17
CA ILE A 59 5.34 2.40 -4.96
C ILE A 59 6.82 2.03 -4.93
N LEU A 60 7.17 0.76 -5.18
CA LEU A 60 8.55 0.31 -5.06
C LEU A 60 9.39 0.75 -6.25
N SER A 61 8.80 0.87 -7.45
CA SER A 61 9.48 1.51 -8.58
C SER A 61 9.75 2.98 -8.29
N ALA A 62 8.79 3.71 -7.72
CA ALA A 62 8.99 5.09 -7.28
C ALA A 62 10.04 5.19 -6.17
N TYR A 63 10.06 4.27 -5.21
CA TYR A 63 11.08 4.21 -4.17
C TYR A 63 12.52 4.10 -4.72
N VAL A 64 12.71 3.32 -5.80
CA VAL A 64 14.03 3.19 -6.45
C VAL A 64 14.32 4.36 -7.38
N LEU A 65 13.35 4.80 -8.19
CA LEU A 65 13.58 5.71 -9.31
C LEU A 65 13.31 7.18 -8.98
N LYS A 66 12.32 7.47 -8.13
CA LYS A 66 11.86 8.83 -7.83
C LYS A 66 11.12 8.92 -6.49
N GLN A 67 11.89 8.93 -5.39
CA GLN A 67 11.34 9.01 -4.04
C GLN A 67 10.51 10.27 -3.80
N ASP A 68 10.84 11.38 -4.47
CA ASP A 68 10.14 12.66 -4.34
C ASP A 68 8.68 12.62 -4.82
N SER A 69 8.32 11.60 -5.62
CA SER A 69 6.92 11.37 -6.01
C SER A 69 6.07 10.81 -4.87
N LEU A 70 6.69 10.35 -3.78
CA LEU A 70 6.01 9.78 -2.63
C LEU A 70 5.94 10.82 -1.50
N PRO A 71 4.85 10.84 -0.71
CA PRO A 71 4.75 11.76 0.42
C PRO A 71 5.89 11.56 1.43
N PRO A 72 6.45 12.63 2.03
CA PRO A 72 7.68 12.55 2.84
C PRO A 72 7.63 11.54 3.99
N SER A 73 6.52 11.47 4.72
CA SER A 73 6.35 10.50 5.81
C SER A 73 6.35 9.05 5.32
N PHE A 74 5.83 8.82 4.11
CA PHE A 74 5.81 7.51 3.50
C PHE A 74 7.18 7.14 2.91
N SER A 75 7.89 8.10 2.31
CA SER A 75 9.27 7.91 1.86
C SER A 75 10.20 7.56 3.04
N SER A 76 10.06 8.26 4.17
CA SER A 76 10.80 7.93 5.41
C SER A 76 10.51 6.51 5.89
N PHE A 77 9.24 6.09 5.91
CA PHE A 77 8.85 4.71 6.22
C PHE A 77 9.53 3.70 5.28
N LEU A 78 9.52 3.96 3.97
CA LEU A 78 10.16 3.10 2.98
C LEU A 78 11.68 3.06 3.12
N ASN A 79 12.35 4.16 3.49
CA ASN A 79 13.79 4.17 3.74
C ASN A 79 14.13 3.31 4.96
N ILE A 80 13.35 3.40 6.04
CA ILE A 80 13.53 2.59 7.25
C ILE A 80 13.38 1.10 6.94
N HIS A 81 12.30 0.69 6.27
CA HIS A 81 12.03 -0.73 6.03
C HIS A 81 12.74 -1.29 4.79
N GLY A 82 12.97 -0.46 3.78
CA GLY A 82 13.75 -0.76 2.58
C GLY A 82 15.23 -1.00 2.89
N GLY A 83 15.76 -0.43 3.97
CA GLY A 83 17.04 -0.84 4.57
C GLY A 83 18.24 -0.76 3.63
N LYS A 84 18.22 0.21 2.71
CA LYS A 84 19.31 0.51 1.81
C LYS A 84 19.74 1.94 2.03
N ASP A 85 21.04 2.14 2.04
CA ASP A 85 21.63 3.47 2.05
C ASP A 85 21.29 4.23 0.75
N THR A 86 21.20 5.55 0.84
CA THR A 86 20.89 6.42 -0.29
C THR A 86 21.91 6.25 -1.43
N VAL A 87 23.18 5.99 -1.11
CA VAL A 87 24.23 5.72 -2.10
C VAL A 87 23.92 4.47 -2.93
N ILE A 88 23.40 3.41 -2.31
CA ILE A 88 22.98 2.19 -3.01
C ILE A 88 21.77 2.48 -3.90
N LEU A 89 20.78 3.22 -3.41
CA LEU A 89 19.56 3.54 -4.16
C LEU A 89 19.86 4.44 -5.37
N GLU A 90 20.72 5.45 -5.22
CA GLU A 90 21.12 6.32 -6.32
C GLU A 90 21.94 5.61 -7.39
N GLY A 91 22.83 4.70 -6.96
CA GLY A 91 23.58 3.85 -7.87
C GLY A 91 22.67 2.87 -8.61
N LEU A 92 21.73 2.22 -7.90
CA LEU A 92 20.73 1.33 -8.49
C LEU A 92 19.84 2.08 -9.49
N LYS A 93 19.36 3.27 -9.14
CA LYS A 93 18.62 4.16 -10.04
C LYS A 93 19.40 4.43 -11.31
N SER A 94 20.67 4.85 -11.18
CA SER A 94 21.51 5.14 -12.35
C SER A 94 21.70 3.92 -13.26
N PHE A 95 21.87 2.74 -12.66
CA PHE A 95 22.01 1.48 -13.38
C PHE A 95 20.72 1.09 -14.11
N VAL A 96 19.57 1.12 -13.42
CA VAL A 96 18.26 0.76 -14.01
C VAL A 96 17.83 1.74 -15.11
N SER A 97 18.21 3.02 -14.98
CA SER A 97 17.97 4.04 -16.00
C SER A 97 18.90 3.94 -17.21
N GLY A 98 19.82 2.96 -17.25
CA GLY A 98 20.77 2.80 -18.37
C GLY A 98 21.88 3.84 -18.41
N MET A 99 22.12 4.55 -17.30
CA MET A 99 23.15 5.58 -17.17
C MET A 99 24.09 5.28 -15.98
N PRO A 100 24.81 4.14 -15.99
CA PRO A 100 25.73 3.81 -14.90
C PRO A 100 26.85 4.86 -14.82
N SER A 101 27.17 5.30 -13.60
CA SER A 101 28.18 6.33 -13.34
C SER A 101 29.32 5.76 -12.51
N SER A 102 30.56 5.92 -13.00
CA SER A 102 31.77 5.50 -12.26
C SER A 102 31.84 6.15 -10.87
N ASN A 103 31.45 7.42 -10.75
CA ASN A 103 31.44 8.13 -9.46
C ASN A 103 30.47 7.49 -8.46
N LYS A 104 29.26 7.13 -8.91
CA LYS A 104 28.26 6.45 -8.08
C LYS A 104 28.70 5.05 -7.69
N PHE A 105 29.35 4.32 -8.59
CA PHE A 105 29.87 2.99 -8.31
C PHE A 105 31.00 3.05 -7.28
N LYS A 106 31.96 3.98 -7.43
CA LYS A 106 33.01 4.21 -6.41
C LYS A 106 32.43 4.56 -5.04
N ALA A 107 31.33 5.31 -4.98
CA ALA A 107 30.64 5.61 -3.73
C ALA A 107 30.05 4.34 -3.08
N ILE A 108 29.46 3.45 -3.88
CA ILE A 108 28.95 2.15 -3.40
C ILE A 108 30.10 1.23 -2.93
N GLU A 109 31.21 1.18 -3.66
CA GLU A 109 32.40 0.41 -3.27
C GLU A 109 32.95 0.92 -1.92
N LYS A 110 33.05 2.25 -1.76
CA LYS A 110 33.45 2.87 -0.49
C LYS A 110 32.48 2.53 0.65
N TYR A 111 31.17 2.54 0.37
CA TYR A 111 30.14 2.18 1.34
C TYR A 111 30.31 0.72 1.82
N TYR A 112 30.45 -0.24 0.91
CA TYR A 112 30.66 -1.64 1.29
C TYR A 112 32.00 -1.85 2.00
N ARG A 113 33.05 -1.14 1.59
CA ARG A 113 34.37 -1.20 2.24
C ARG A 113 34.30 -0.73 3.69
N ALA A 114 33.53 0.33 3.97
CA ALA A 114 33.29 0.80 5.34
C ALA A 114 32.52 -0.22 6.19
N MET A 115 31.72 -1.08 5.56
CA MET A 115 31.04 -2.22 6.22
C MET A 115 31.90 -3.51 6.24
N GLY A 116 33.18 -3.45 5.86
CA GLY A 116 34.10 -4.59 5.89
C GLY A 116 33.98 -5.54 4.70
N ALA A 117 33.33 -5.15 3.61
CA ALA A 117 33.23 -5.94 2.38
C ALA A 117 33.95 -5.25 1.22
N ASP A 118 34.95 -5.91 0.64
CA ASP A 118 35.64 -5.42 -0.55
C ASP A 118 34.86 -5.81 -1.81
N VAL A 119 34.17 -4.83 -2.41
CA VAL A 119 33.29 -5.02 -3.57
C VAL A 119 33.86 -4.21 -4.73
N LYS A 120 33.90 -4.80 -5.92
CA LYS A 120 34.28 -4.11 -7.16
C LYS A 120 33.12 -4.14 -8.14
N LEU A 121 32.71 -2.98 -8.63
CA LEU A 121 31.62 -2.81 -9.58
C LEU A 121 32.16 -2.54 -10.98
N ASP A 122 31.63 -3.28 -11.95
CA ASP A 122 31.96 -3.11 -13.36
C ASP A 122 30.82 -2.37 -14.08
N LEU A 123 31.15 -1.36 -14.88
CA LEU A 123 30.17 -0.62 -15.70
C LEU A 123 29.48 -1.52 -16.73
N GLN A 124 30.11 -2.63 -17.14
CA GLN A 124 29.55 -3.59 -18.08
C GLN A 124 28.73 -4.71 -17.41
N MET A 125 28.53 -4.65 -16.09
CA MET A 125 27.73 -5.64 -15.38
C MET A 125 26.29 -5.64 -15.87
N LYS A 126 25.70 -6.84 -16.04
CA LYS A 126 24.34 -7.00 -16.58
C LYS A 126 23.25 -7.06 -15.50
N THR A 127 23.60 -7.33 -14.25
CA THR A 127 22.64 -7.51 -13.16
C THR A 127 23.01 -6.62 -11.97
N PRO A 128 22.05 -6.00 -11.27
CA PRO A 128 22.33 -5.08 -10.17
C PRO A 128 22.65 -5.80 -8.85
N CYS A 129 22.86 -7.12 -8.85
CA CYS A 129 23.02 -7.94 -7.66
C CYS A 129 24.14 -7.41 -6.74
N THR A 130 25.31 -7.14 -7.31
CA THR A 130 26.47 -6.62 -6.56
C THR A 130 26.22 -5.23 -5.99
N ILE A 131 25.40 -4.40 -6.66
CA ILE A 131 24.97 -3.10 -6.12
C ILE A 131 24.05 -3.32 -4.91
N ILE A 132 23.08 -4.22 -5.03
CA ILE A 132 22.05 -4.46 -4.01
C ILE A 132 22.64 -5.14 -2.76
N HIS A 133 23.51 -6.14 -2.90
CA HIS A 133 23.94 -6.97 -1.77
C HIS A 133 25.43 -7.29 -1.73
N GLY A 134 26.27 -6.57 -2.48
CA GLY A 134 27.71 -6.75 -2.47
C GLY A 134 28.13 -8.19 -2.75
N ASN A 135 29.00 -8.73 -1.89
CA ASN A 135 29.54 -10.10 -2.00
C ASN A 135 28.61 -11.19 -1.44
N GLN A 136 27.44 -10.83 -0.89
CA GLN A 136 26.49 -11.84 -0.42
C GLN A 136 25.88 -12.60 -1.59
N SER A 137 25.54 -13.87 -1.38
CA SER A 137 24.67 -14.57 -2.33
C SER A 137 23.26 -13.98 -2.29
N CYS A 138 22.50 -14.04 -3.38
CA CYS A 138 21.12 -13.53 -3.38
C CYS A 138 20.25 -14.20 -2.31
N GLY A 139 20.38 -15.52 -2.14
CA GLY A 139 19.63 -16.26 -1.11
C GLY A 139 20.03 -15.84 0.30
N GLY A 140 21.34 -15.72 0.56
CA GLY A 140 21.85 -15.24 1.85
C GLY A 140 21.40 -13.82 2.15
N HIS A 141 21.40 -12.95 1.14
CA HIS A 141 20.89 -11.59 1.26
C HIS A 141 19.41 -11.56 1.64
N VAL A 142 18.57 -12.33 0.93
CA VAL A 142 17.12 -12.38 1.17
C VAL A 142 16.82 -12.84 2.60
N LEU A 143 17.50 -13.88 3.07
CA LEU A 143 17.31 -14.41 4.43
C LEU A 143 17.77 -13.41 5.50
N ASN A 144 18.97 -12.84 5.34
CA ASN A 144 19.49 -11.85 6.28
C ASN A 144 18.60 -10.59 6.33
N PHE A 145 18.19 -10.09 5.15
CA PHE A 145 17.30 -8.95 5.05
C PHE A 145 15.91 -9.24 5.64
N LEU A 146 15.40 -10.48 5.54
CA LEU A 146 14.16 -10.90 6.20
C LEU A 146 14.30 -10.85 7.72
N ILE A 147 15.38 -11.38 8.28
CA ILE A 147 15.57 -11.35 9.74
C ILE A 147 15.69 -9.90 10.24
N GLN A 148 16.47 -9.07 9.55
CA GLN A 148 16.63 -7.65 9.89
C GLN A 148 15.34 -6.84 9.66
N GLY A 149 14.60 -7.15 8.60
CA GLY A 149 13.31 -6.54 8.29
C GLY A 149 12.27 -6.83 9.36
N TYR A 150 12.22 -8.08 9.83
CA TYR A 150 11.34 -8.48 10.93
C TYR A 150 11.65 -7.72 12.21
N LYS A 151 12.93 -7.62 12.59
CA LYS A 151 13.38 -6.83 13.76
C LYS A 151 12.97 -5.36 13.66
N ARG A 152 13.09 -4.74 12.48
CA ARG A 152 12.65 -3.36 12.23
C ARG A 152 11.13 -3.20 12.24
N ALA A 153 10.37 -4.22 11.85
CA ALA A 153 8.91 -4.18 11.79
C ALA A 153 8.23 -4.33 13.16
N LEU A 154 8.84 -5.10 14.08
CA LEU A 154 8.33 -5.32 15.44
C LEU A 154 7.97 -4.02 16.20
N PRO A 155 8.87 -3.01 16.34
CA PRO A 155 8.55 -1.79 17.09
C PRO A 155 7.44 -0.95 16.47
N VAL A 156 7.15 -1.13 15.18
CA VAL A 156 6.04 -0.44 14.51
C VAL A 156 4.70 -1.13 14.80
N TYR A 157 4.66 -2.46 14.71
CA TYR A 157 3.40 -3.20 14.88
C TYR A 157 3.06 -3.51 16.33
N LEU A 158 4.03 -3.61 17.23
CA LEU A 158 3.78 -3.94 18.63
C LEU A 158 2.83 -2.90 19.27
N PRO A 159 3.07 -1.58 19.19
CA PRO A 159 2.15 -0.58 19.75
C PRO A 159 0.77 -0.59 19.07
N VAL A 160 0.71 -0.82 17.76
CA VAL A 160 -0.55 -0.85 17.00
C VAL A 160 -1.51 -1.94 17.50
N TYR A 161 -0.97 -3.05 18.01
CA TYR A 161 -1.77 -4.13 18.59
C TYR A 161 -1.95 -4.01 20.11
N LEU A 162 -0.92 -3.56 20.83
CA LEU A 162 -0.97 -3.43 22.29
C LEU A 162 -1.85 -2.26 22.75
N VAL A 163 -1.73 -1.08 22.13
CA VAL A 163 -2.44 0.12 22.58
C VAL A 163 -3.97 -0.06 22.55
N PRO A 164 -4.58 -0.56 21.45
CA PRO A 164 -6.02 -0.85 21.46
C PRO A 164 -6.42 -1.91 22.48
N ALA A 165 -5.57 -2.93 22.71
CA ALA A 165 -5.83 -3.95 23.72
C ALA A 165 -5.85 -3.35 25.15
N LEU A 166 -4.94 -2.44 25.46
CA LEU A 166 -4.85 -1.78 26.76
C LEU A 166 -5.97 -0.75 26.99
N ILE A 167 -6.33 0.04 25.98
CA ILE A 167 -7.29 1.14 26.11
C ILE A 167 -8.74 0.64 25.98
N VAL A 168 -9.04 -0.09 24.91
CA VAL A 168 -10.43 -0.44 24.53
C VAL A 168 -10.88 -1.72 25.21
N HIS A 169 -9.95 -2.65 25.47
CA HIS A 169 -10.27 -3.97 26.02
C HIS A 169 -9.81 -4.13 27.47
N ARG A 170 -9.65 -3.04 28.24
CA ARG A 170 -9.13 -3.06 29.62
C ARG A 170 -9.85 -4.06 30.54
N GLU A 171 -11.18 -4.10 30.48
CA GLU A 171 -12.02 -4.97 31.32
C GLU A 171 -11.93 -6.43 30.85
N GLY A 172 -11.86 -6.64 29.53
CA GLY A 172 -11.58 -7.95 28.95
C GLY A 172 -10.18 -8.46 29.30
N LEU A 173 -9.19 -7.56 29.40
CA LEU A 173 -7.80 -7.88 29.73
C LEU A 173 -7.66 -8.33 31.19
N MET A 174 -8.45 -7.76 32.11
CA MET A 174 -8.51 -8.23 33.49
C MET A 174 -9.14 -9.64 33.59
N ASN A 175 -10.16 -9.91 32.79
CA ASN A 175 -10.89 -11.19 32.84
C ASN A 175 -10.22 -12.32 32.03
N ARG A 176 -9.52 -12.00 30.92
CA ARG A 176 -8.89 -12.96 30.00
C ARG A 176 -7.55 -12.45 29.44
N PRO A 177 -6.53 -12.22 30.29
CA PRO A 177 -5.28 -11.56 29.88
C PRO A 177 -4.52 -12.35 28.81
N TYR A 178 -4.35 -13.66 29.01
CA TYR A 178 -3.57 -14.51 28.12
C TYR A 178 -4.16 -14.59 26.71
N GLU A 179 -5.48 -14.68 26.59
CA GLU A 179 -6.15 -14.80 25.28
C GLU A 179 -6.00 -13.52 24.45
N ILE A 180 -6.24 -12.36 25.06
CA ILE A 180 -6.14 -11.06 24.38
C ILE A 180 -4.68 -10.76 24.02
N LEU A 181 -3.74 -11.00 24.94
CA LEU A 181 -2.33 -10.78 24.69
C LEU A 181 -1.79 -11.73 23.62
N ALA A 182 -2.14 -13.01 23.64
CA ALA A 182 -1.73 -13.97 22.62
C ALA A 182 -2.27 -13.60 21.24
N ARG A 183 -3.54 -13.15 21.14
CA ARG A 183 -4.12 -12.66 19.87
C ARG A 183 -3.40 -11.40 19.36
N GLY A 184 -3.02 -10.51 20.28
CA GLY A 184 -2.23 -9.31 19.99
C GLY A 184 -0.85 -9.66 19.46
N LEU A 185 -0.09 -10.47 20.20
CA LEU A 185 1.25 -10.93 19.82
C LEU A 185 1.24 -11.70 18.50
N LEU A 186 0.27 -12.60 18.27
CA LEU A 186 0.12 -13.29 17.00
C LEU A 186 -0.18 -12.31 15.86
N GLY A 187 -0.97 -11.26 16.12
CA GLY A 187 -1.22 -10.17 15.20
C GLY A 187 0.05 -9.37 14.86
N THR A 188 0.85 -9.03 15.87
CA THR A 188 2.14 -8.35 15.72
C THR A 188 3.13 -9.19 14.93
N ALA A 189 3.28 -10.47 15.29
CA ALA A 189 4.18 -11.40 14.62
C ALA A 189 3.80 -11.58 13.14
N ARG A 190 2.51 -11.83 12.85
CA ARG A 190 2.00 -11.98 11.48
C ARG A 190 2.20 -10.71 10.65
N SER A 191 1.92 -9.54 11.21
CA SER A 191 2.09 -8.25 10.51
C SER A 191 3.55 -7.91 10.24
N SER A 192 4.42 -8.19 11.22
CA SER A 192 5.86 -7.98 11.09
C SER A 192 6.46 -8.93 10.06
N LEU A 193 5.98 -10.18 10.01
CA LEU A 193 6.34 -11.15 8.99
C LEU A 193 5.88 -10.70 7.61
N PHE A 194 4.64 -10.23 7.47
CA PHE A 194 4.12 -9.66 6.23
C PHE A 194 5.03 -8.55 5.71
N LEU A 195 5.30 -7.52 6.52
CA LEU A 195 6.09 -6.37 6.09
C LEU A 195 7.53 -6.77 5.74
N SER A 196 8.11 -7.67 6.53
CA SER A 196 9.46 -8.17 6.25
C SER A 196 9.52 -8.97 4.96
N VAL A 197 8.58 -9.90 4.73
CA VAL A 197 8.53 -10.70 3.49
C VAL A 197 8.24 -9.80 2.30
N TYR A 198 7.39 -8.79 2.45
CA TYR A 198 7.13 -7.80 1.42
C TYR A 198 8.42 -7.10 0.97
N CYS A 199 9.21 -6.56 1.89
CA CYS A 199 10.47 -5.88 1.57
C CYS A 199 11.55 -6.85 1.07
N SER A 200 11.72 -8.03 1.68
CA SER A 200 12.70 -9.02 1.23
C SER A 200 12.37 -9.56 -0.16
N SER A 201 11.09 -9.83 -0.43
CA SER A 201 10.65 -10.35 -1.73
C SER A 201 10.80 -9.31 -2.84
N ALA A 202 10.67 -8.02 -2.55
CA ALA A 202 10.97 -6.97 -3.54
C ALA A 202 12.40 -7.09 -4.07
N TRP A 203 13.39 -7.19 -3.18
CA TRP A 203 14.79 -7.38 -3.58
C TRP A 203 15.02 -8.74 -4.25
N MET A 204 14.40 -9.80 -3.73
CA MET A 204 14.47 -11.16 -4.31
C MET A 204 13.99 -11.16 -5.76
N TRP A 205 12.80 -10.61 -6.03
CA TRP A 205 12.23 -10.56 -7.36
C TRP A 205 13.05 -9.67 -8.29
N THR A 206 13.58 -8.55 -7.82
CA THR A 206 14.48 -7.71 -8.64
C THR A 206 15.75 -8.49 -9.05
N CYS A 207 16.38 -9.21 -8.12
CA CYS A 207 17.53 -10.05 -8.42
C CYS A 207 17.18 -11.19 -9.38
N LEU A 208 16.04 -11.87 -9.15
CA LEU A 208 15.61 -12.99 -9.98
C LEU A 208 15.29 -12.53 -11.41
N THR A 209 14.50 -11.47 -11.57
CA THR A 209 14.18 -10.90 -12.89
C THR A 209 15.45 -10.46 -13.61
N ALA A 210 16.37 -9.77 -12.93
CA ALA A 210 17.63 -9.34 -13.55
C ALA A 210 18.51 -10.51 -14.01
N ARG A 211 18.55 -11.60 -13.25
CA ARG A 211 19.30 -12.82 -13.60
C ARG A 211 18.66 -13.56 -14.77
N THR A 212 17.34 -13.74 -14.74
CA THR A 212 16.59 -14.45 -15.79
C THR A 212 16.70 -13.74 -17.13
N PHE A 213 16.52 -12.42 -17.15
CA PHE A 213 16.59 -11.64 -18.39
C PHE A 213 18.00 -11.16 -18.76
N LYS A 214 19.00 -11.37 -17.88
CA LYS A 214 20.37 -10.84 -18.00
C LYS A 214 20.41 -9.33 -18.32
N LYS A 215 19.42 -8.61 -17.82
CA LYS A 215 19.26 -7.15 -17.93
C LYS A 215 18.26 -6.68 -16.88
N ILE A 216 18.35 -5.42 -16.50
CA ILE A 216 17.31 -4.75 -15.71
C ILE A 216 17.02 -3.40 -16.34
N ASN A 217 15.75 -3.05 -16.43
CA ASN A 217 15.28 -1.75 -16.90
C ASN A 217 14.04 -1.37 -16.09
N ILE A 218 13.52 -0.16 -16.30
CA ILE A 218 12.38 0.37 -15.54
C ILE A 218 11.15 -0.58 -15.59
N PRO A 219 10.69 -1.08 -16.76
CA PRO A 219 9.58 -2.03 -16.81
C PRO A 219 9.83 -3.34 -16.06
N LEU A 220 11.06 -3.87 -16.10
CA LEU A 220 11.40 -5.10 -15.38
C LEU A 220 11.45 -4.87 -13.86
N VAL A 221 11.84 -3.68 -13.38
CA VAL A 221 11.71 -3.31 -11.96
C VAL A 221 10.25 -3.25 -11.55
N ALA A 222 9.38 -2.65 -12.37
CA ALA A 222 7.95 -2.62 -12.12
C ALA A 222 7.34 -4.04 -12.07
N LEU A 223 7.74 -4.91 -12.98
CA LEU A 223 7.31 -6.32 -12.98
C LEU A 223 7.82 -7.08 -11.75
N ALA A 224 9.09 -6.91 -11.38
CA ALA A 224 9.66 -7.56 -10.20
C ALA A 224 8.95 -7.11 -8.91
N THR A 225 8.71 -5.81 -8.77
CA THR A 225 8.06 -5.24 -7.60
C THR A 225 6.57 -5.51 -7.54
N PHE A 226 5.90 -5.76 -8.67
CA PHE A 226 4.54 -6.26 -8.71
C PHE A 226 4.39 -7.56 -7.91
N LEU A 227 5.31 -8.52 -8.10
CA LEU A 227 5.28 -9.82 -7.42
C LEU A 227 5.52 -9.73 -5.92
N ALA A 228 6.14 -8.65 -5.42
CA ALA A 228 6.29 -8.42 -3.98
C ALA A 228 4.94 -8.29 -3.27
N GLY A 229 3.90 -7.79 -3.95
CA GLY A 229 2.55 -7.64 -3.40
C GLY A 229 1.90 -8.96 -2.97
N LEU A 230 2.36 -10.10 -3.49
CA LEU A 230 1.90 -11.44 -3.09
C LEU A 230 2.13 -11.71 -1.59
N ALA A 231 3.12 -11.04 -0.98
CA ALA A 231 3.37 -11.12 0.46
C ALA A 231 2.13 -10.79 1.30
N LEU A 232 1.18 -10.00 0.77
CA LEU A 232 -0.08 -9.67 1.45
C LEU A 232 -0.93 -10.91 1.80
N ALA A 233 -0.71 -12.05 1.15
CA ALA A 233 -1.31 -13.32 1.54
C ALA A 233 -0.98 -13.73 2.98
N ILE A 234 0.17 -13.28 3.52
CA ILE A 234 0.53 -13.50 4.92
C ILE A 234 -0.43 -12.78 5.86
N GLU A 235 -1.10 -11.72 5.44
CA GLU A 235 -1.94 -10.94 6.32
C GLU A 235 -3.39 -11.45 6.45
N LYS A 236 -4.10 -11.12 7.53
CA LYS A 236 -5.48 -11.54 7.79
C LYS A 236 -6.41 -10.96 6.73
N LYS A 237 -7.36 -11.76 6.23
CA LYS A 237 -8.27 -11.35 5.14
C LYS A 237 -8.99 -10.03 5.42
N SER A 238 -9.36 -9.75 6.67
CA SER A 238 -10.00 -8.50 7.07
C SER A 238 -9.13 -7.25 6.89
N ARG A 239 -7.81 -7.38 7.04
CA ARG A 239 -6.83 -6.28 6.92
C ARG A 239 -6.27 -6.14 5.51
N ARG A 240 -6.24 -7.21 4.71
CA ARG A 240 -5.69 -7.19 3.34
C ARG A 240 -6.26 -6.07 2.49
N ILE A 241 -7.59 -5.94 2.46
CA ILE A 241 -8.27 -4.90 1.68
C ILE A 241 -7.95 -3.48 2.19
N GLU A 242 -7.75 -3.31 3.50
CA GLU A 242 -7.46 -2.00 4.09
C GLU A 242 -6.05 -1.55 3.73
N ILE A 243 -5.09 -2.47 3.83
CA ILE A 243 -3.69 -2.26 3.43
C ILE A 243 -3.61 -2.01 1.92
N SER A 244 -4.27 -2.84 1.10
CA SER A 244 -4.22 -2.72 -0.35
C SER A 244 -4.81 -1.40 -0.84
N LEU A 245 -5.93 -0.94 -0.29
CA LEU A 245 -6.52 0.36 -0.66
C LEU A 245 -5.67 1.54 -0.19
N TYR A 246 -5.05 1.45 0.99
CA TYR A 246 -4.11 2.47 1.46
C TYR A 246 -2.89 2.57 0.54
N CYS A 247 -2.28 1.43 0.21
CA CYS A 247 -1.16 1.38 -0.73
C CYS A 247 -1.58 1.83 -2.13
N LEU A 248 -2.79 1.49 -2.60
CA LEU A 248 -3.29 1.94 -3.89
C LEU A 248 -3.42 3.46 -3.94
N ALA A 249 -3.95 4.08 -2.90
CA ALA A 249 -4.03 5.53 -2.82
C ALA A 249 -2.65 6.20 -2.91
N ARG A 250 -1.65 5.65 -2.20
CA ARG A 250 -0.25 6.12 -2.29
C ARG A 250 0.36 5.89 -3.68
N GLY A 251 0.08 4.75 -4.29
CA GLY A 251 0.52 4.41 -5.63
C GLY A 251 -0.04 5.37 -6.67
N ILE A 252 -1.36 5.64 -6.62
CA ILE A 252 -2.04 6.59 -7.51
C ILE A 252 -1.44 7.99 -7.37
N GLU A 253 -1.24 8.47 -6.15
CA GLU A 253 -0.63 9.78 -5.90
C GLU A 253 0.78 9.89 -6.52
N SER A 254 1.62 8.88 -6.32
CA SER A 254 2.96 8.81 -6.93
C SER A 254 2.90 8.71 -8.46
N PHE A 255 1.98 7.92 -9.00
CA PHE A 255 1.79 7.78 -10.44
C PHE A 255 1.45 9.12 -11.09
N PHE A 256 0.49 9.86 -10.53
CA PHE A 256 0.13 11.18 -11.02
C PHE A 256 1.30 12.17 -10.92
N SER A 257 2.05 12.17 -9.82
CA SER A 257 3.25 13.00 -9.69
C SER A 257 4.26 12.68 -10.80
N CYS A 258 4.58 11.40 -11.02
CA CYS A 258 5.48 10.96 -12.08
C CYS A 258 4.98 11.36 -13.47
N MET A 259 3.69 11.22 -13.75
CA MET A 259 3.07 11.58 -15.05
C MET A 259 3.11 13.09 -15.31
N THR A 260 2.92 13.92 -14.29
CA THR A 260 3.08 15.37 -14.38
C THR A 260 4.52 15.74 -14.68
N ASP A 261 5.48 15.10 -14.01
CA ASP A 261 6.90 15.40 -14.20
C ASP A 261 7.43 14.96 -15.58
N LEU A 262 6.81 13.94 -16.19
CA LEU A 262 7.10 13.52 -17.56
C LEU A 262 6.44 14.43 -18.62
N GLY A 263 5.63 15.42 -18.20
CA GLY A 263 4.92 16.33 -19.11
C GLY A 263 3.69 15.74 -19.80
N TYR A 264 3.29 14.50 -19.46
CA TYR A 264 2.10 13.87 -20.04
C TYR A 264 0.78 14.46 -19.52
N LEU A 265 0.80 15.02 -18.31
CA LEU A 265 -0.34 15.72 -17.74
C LEU A 265 -0.08 17.22 -17.73
N PRO A 266 -0.95 18.05 -18.34
CA PRO A 266 -0.77 19.48 -18.31
C PRO A 266 -0.80 19.99 -16.87
N GLN A 267 0.09 20.93 -16.56
CA GLN A 267 0.19 21.53 -15.22
C GLN A 267 -1.10 22.24 -14.80
N SER A 268 -2.00 22.55 -15.75
CA SER A 268 -3.36 23.06 -15.52
C SER A 268 -4.31 22.07 -14.84
N LEU A 269 -4.06 20.76 -14.88
CA LEU A 269 -4.80 19.76 -14.10
C LEU A 269 -4.42 19.77 -12.61
N ASN A 270 -3.39 20.53 -12.23
CA ASN A 270 -3.02 20.74 -10.83
C ASN A 270 -3.93 21.80 -10.19
N PHE A 271 -5.24 21.50 -10.14
CA PHE A 271 -6.21 22.34 -9.45
C PHE A 271 -5.74 22.57 -8.01
N LYS A 272 -5.68 23.83 -7.59
CA LYS A 272 -5.18 24.24 -6.26
C LYS A 272 -5.88 23.53 -5.08
N ARG A 273 -7.05 22.90 -5.30
CA ARG A 273 -7.84 22.16 -4.31
C ARG A 273 -8.48 20.88 -4.89
N ALA A 274 -7.76 20.11 -5.71
CA ALA A 274 -8.25 18.84 -6.24
C ALA A 274 -8.66 17.84 -5.12
N ASP A 275 -7.97 17.90 -3.98
CA ASP A 275 -8.28 17.14 -2.77
C ASP A 275 -9.70 17.43 -2.23
N VAL A 276 -10.15 18.68 -2.26
CA VAL A 276 -11.52 19.05 -1.85
C VAL A 276 -12.55 18.48 -2.82
N ILE A 277 -12.30 18.55 -4.13
CA ILE A 277 -13.22 18.01 -5.14
C ILE A 277 -13.35 16.49 -4.98
N ILE A 278 -12.21 15.79 -4.89
CA ILE A 278 -12.18 14.34 -4.68
C ILE A 278 -12.90 13.98 -3.38
N PHE A 279 -12.65 14.69 -2.29
CA PHE A 279 -13.31 14.46 -1.01
C PHE A 279 -14.82 14.69 -1.07
N SER A 280 -15.27 15.77 -1.72
CA SER A 280 -16.70 16.07 -1.90
C SER A 280 -17.41 14.98 -2.70
N ILE A 281 -16.82 14.54 -3.82
CA ILE A 281 -17.35 13.42 -4.63
C ILE A 281 -17.42 12.15 -3.79
N SER A 282 -16.36 11.85 -3.04
CA SER A 282 -16.31 10.66 -2.19
C SER A 282 -17.40 10.65 -1.13
N THR A 283 -17.61 11.80 -0.48
CA THR A 283 -18.65 11.97 0.54
C THR A 283 -20.04 11.84 -0.07
N ALA A 284 -20.26 12.42 -1.25
CA ALA A 284 -21.52 12.29 -1.98
C ALA A 284 -21.84 10.82 -2.31
N ILE A 285 -20.85 10.05 -2.78
CA ILE A 285 -21.00 8.61 -3.04
C ILE A 285 -21.33 7.86 -1.74
N ILE A 286 -20.60 8.11 -0.65
CA ILE A 286 -20.83 7.44 0.64
C ILE A 286 -22.25 7.72 1.15
N MET A 287 -22.68 8.98 1.12
CA MET A 287 -24.02 9.37 1.58
C MET A 287 -25.12 8.80 0.68
N HIS A 288 -24.91 8.74 -0.63
CA HIS A 288 -25.85 8.09 -1.55
C HIS A 288 -25.98 6.60 -1.24
N CYS A 289 -24.87 5.89 -1.05
CA CYS A 289 -24.87 4.48 -0.65
C CYS A 289 -25.51 4.27 0.73
N TYR A 290 -25.31 5.19 1.68
CA TYR A 290 -25.92 5.14 3.01
C TYR A 290 -27.45 5.26 2.94
N ALA A 291 -27.96 6.14 2.08
CA ALA A 291 -29.40 6.32 1.88
C ALA A 291 -30.07 5.14 1.16
N GLN A 292 -29.39 4.52 0.20
CA GLN A 292 -29.97 3.48 -0.66
C GLN A 292 -29.78 2.06 -0.12
N GLU A 293 -28.58 1.71 0.34
CA GLU A 293 -28.15 0.32 0.62
C GLU A 293 -27.35 0.26 1.93
N ARG A 294 -28.04 0.61 3.02
CA ARG A 294 -27.50 0.79 4.37
C ARG A 294 -26.82 -0.47 4.94
N GLU A 295 -27.33 -1.64 4.60
CA GLU A 295 -26.80 -2.95 5.04
C GLU A 295 -25.40 -3.27 4.49
N VAL A 296 -24.92 -2.53 3.48
CA VAL A 296 -23.60 -2.75 2.87
C VAL A 296 -22.46 -2.24 3.77
N PHE A 297 -22.77 -1.33 4.70
CA PHE A 297 -21.81 -0.81 5.66
C PHE A 297 -21.48 -1.85 6.74
N ARG A 298 -20.22 -1.88 7.20
CA ARG A 298 -19.90 -2.67 8.41
C ARG A 298 -20.59 -2.00 9.60
N SER A 299 -21.16 -2.82 10.50
CA SER A 299 -21.92 -2.38 11.68
C SER A 299 -21.28 -1.24 12.47
N LYS A 300 -19.95 -1.27 12.70
CA LYS A 300 -19.25 -0.20 13.43
C LYS A 300 -19.34 1.18 12.75
N TYR A 301 -19.19 1.22 11.42
CA TYR A 301 -19.30 2.48 10.68
C TYR A 301 -20.75 2.92 10.59
N LEU A 302 -21.65 1.96 10.40
CA LEU A 302 -23.08 2.22 10.34
C LEU A 302 -23.55 2.88 11.64
N ASN A 303 -23.27 2.29 12.81
CA ASN A 303 -23.67 2.84 14.10
C ASN A 303 -23.22 4.29 14.32
N VAL A 304 -22.04 4.67 13.81
CA VAL A 304 -21.57 6.06 13.89
C VAL A 304 -22.36 6.96 12.95
N LEU A 305 -22.60 6.53 11.70
CA LEU A 305 -23.40 7.31 10.75
C LEU A 305 -24.85 7.47 11.22
N ASP A 306 -25.43 6.40 11.77
CA ASP A 306 -26.76 6.36 12.37
C ASP A 306 -26.88 7.35 13.53
N TRP A 307 -25.84 7.40 14.38
CA TRP A 307 -25.80 8.33 15.50
C TRP A 307 -25.64 9.79 15.06
N VAL A 308 -24.80 10.06 14.05
CA VAL A 308 -24.55 11.43 13.55
C VAL A 308 -25.72 11.97 12.72
N PHE A 309 -26.26 11.17 11.80
CA PHE A 309 -27.21 11.63 10.79
C PHE A 309 -28.65 11.16 11.04
N GLY A 310 -28.87 10.31 12.05
CA GLY A 310 -30.14 9.63 12.23
C GLY A 310 -30.36 8.50 11.22
N VAL A 311 -31.37 7.68 11.49
CA VAL A 311 -31.79 6.60 10.59
C VAL A 311 -32.59 7.19 9.43
N PRO A 312 -32.12 7.10 8.17
CA PRO A 312 -32.88 7.57 7.02
C PRO A 312 -34.15 6.71 6.84
N PRO A 313 -35.25 7.29 6.33
CA PRO A 313 -36.44 6.54 6.00
C PRO A 313 -36.13 5.47 4.95
N PRO A 314 -36.80 4.30 4.99
CA PRO A 314 -36.56 3.24 4.02
C PRO A 314 -36.85 3.74 2.60
N PRO A 315 -36.07 3.32 1.58
CA PRO A 315 -36.32 3.70 0.20
C PRO A 315 -37.73 3.24 -0.24
N PRO A 316 -38.38 3.96 -1.18
CA PRO A 316 -39.67 3.55 -1.73
C PRO A 316 -39.63 2.10 -2.21
N CYS A 317 -40.69 1.33 -1.90
CA CYS A 317 -40.78 -0.13 -2.06
C CYS A 317 -40.51 -0.68 -3.48
N ASP A 318 -40.41 0.17 -4.50
CA ASP A 318 -40.22 -0.22 -5.89
C ASP A 318 -38.75 -0.34 -6.31
N GLU A 319 -37.79 0.13 -5.49
CA GLU A 319 -36.38 0.23 -5.91
C GLU A 319 -35.42 -0.80 -5.27
N THR A 320 -35.81 -1.53 -4.22
CA THR A 320 -34.90 -2.49 -3.53
C THR A 320 -35.42 -3.94 -3.51
N PRO A 321 -34.54 -4.95 -3.73
CA PRO A 321 -34.95 -6.37 -3.79
C PRO A 321 -35.24 -7.01 -2.42
N SER A 322 -34.82 -6.39 -1.31
CA SER A 322 -34.99 -6.95 0.05
C SER A 322 -36.45 -7.01 0.50
N CYS A 323 -37.31 -6.09 0.04
CA CYS A 323 -38.72 -6.05 0.45
C CYS A 323 -39.64 -7.04 -0.25
N LYS A 324 -39.23 -7.69 -1.36
CA LYS A 324 -40.10 -8.66 -2.06
C LYS A 324 -40.26 -9.98 -1.29
N ASN A 325 -39.34 -10.30 -0.40
CA ASN A 325 -39.42 -11.51 0.43
C ASN A 325 -40.18 -11.29 1.77
N CYS A 326 -40.55 -10.04 2.11
CA CYS A 326 -41.36 -9.75 3.29
C CYS A 326 -42.88 -9.73 3.02
N LYS A 327 -43.33 -9.88 1.77
CA LYS A 327 -44.75 -9.89 1.41
C LYS A 327 -45.32 -11.28 1.11
N GLN A 328 -44.63 -12.35 1.52
CA GLN A 328 -45.05 -13.74 1.26
C GLN A 328 -45.26 -14.61 2.52
N HIS A 329 -45.43 -14.00 3.70
CA HIS A 329 -45.93 -14.73 4.87
C HIS A 329 -47.01 -13.96 5.60
#